data_AF-A0A1I4YKL1-F1
#
_entry.id   AF-A0A1I4YKL1-F1
#
_cell.length_a   1.000
_cell.length_b   1.000
_cell.length_c   1.000
_cell.angle_alpha   90.00
_cell.angle_beta   90.00
_cell.angle_gamma   90.00
#
_symmetry.space_group_name_H-M   'P 1'
#
loop_
_entity.id
_entity.type
_entity.pdbx_description
1 polymer ?
#
loop_
_entity_poly.entity_id
_entity_poly.type
_entity_poly.pdbx_seq_one_letter_code
_entity_poly.pdbx_strand_id
1 'polypeptide(L)'
;MVSTYLRAIFRGPENVSSVRYTHKAILRIMEAVNSREKIIIYGKGNREGICSIAMLILVLRYFNADFDYFLIPQGGNRESLISDVKTHLNFYNPGVMLSLDRSFTEKVHTTLKDSGKDFVTLGHGDGIVEYSFEIFEATLMKNVFAFAKDLSMNYDTRNIYRYTDLVYLGSDDNNEDDELLKMGLNRLRVSTNYGIRSIKNMADGGDTVIKDLLTPKDNPWSMVDNARIIIELLTTEDIHRAEQIAKYLINS
;
A
#
# COMPACT_ATOMS: atom_id res chain seq x y z
N MET A 1 7.86 -17.54 19.33
CA MET A 1 7.73 -16.38 20.24
C MET A 1 7.34 -15.12 19.46
N VAL A 2 6.47 -15.27 18.45
CA VAL A 2 5.64 -14.18 17.94
C VAL A 2 4.52 -14.01 18.96
N SER A 3 4.10 -12.78 19.30
CA SER A 3 2.71 -12.45 19.72
C SER A 3 2.53 -11.47 20.89
N THR A 4 3.53 -10.89 21.56
CA THR A 4 3.23 -9.76 22.48
C THR A 4 3.01 -8.46 21.69
N TYR A 5 3.88 -8.19 20.71
CA TYR A 5 3.80 -6.99 19.87
C TYR A 5 2.64 -7.05 18.86
N LEU A 6 2.43 -8.18 18.18
CA LEU A 6 1.27 -8.37 17.31
C LEU A 6 -0.06 -8.28 18.09
N ARG A 7 -0.15 -8.86 19.30
CA ARG A 7 -1.35 -8.69 20.14
C ARG A 7 -1.58 -7.24 20.55
N ALA A 8 -0.53 -6.45 20.77
CA ALA A 8 -0.68 -5.02 21.08
C ALA A 8 -1.12 -4.19 19.86
N ILE A 9 -0.67 -4.55 18.65
CA ILE A 9 -1.13 -3.91 17.41
C ILE A 9 -2.58 -4.31 17.07
N PHE A 10 -3.01 -5.53 17.39
CA PHE A 10 -4.33 -6.04 17.00
C PHE A 10 -5.41 -5.99 18.08
N ARG A 11 -5.06 -5.72 19.35
CA ARG A 11 -6.07 -5.42 20.38
C ARG A 11 -6.81 -4.12 20.04
N GLY A 12 -8.13 -4.21 20.02
CA GLY A 12 -9.05 -3.07 20.03
C GLY A 12 -8.82 -2.16 21.25
N PRO A 13 -9.60 -1.07 21.38
CA PRO A 13 -9.19 0.10 22.14
C PRO A 13 -9.23 -0.15 23.65
N GLU A 14 -8.09 -0.47 24.25
CA GLU A 14 -7.85 -0.22 25.67
C GLU A 14 -6.96 1.01 25.80
N ASN A 15 -7.52 2.05 26.42
CA ASN A 15 -6.91 3.30 26.90
C ASN A 15 -5.44 3.53 26.52
N VAL A 16 -5.21 4.06 25.31
CA VAL A 16 -3.90 4.62 24.94
C VAL A 16 -3.87 6.07 25.36
N SER A 17 -3.38 6.30 26.58
CA SER A 17 -2.87 7.60 26.97
C SER A 17 -1.62 7.91 26.13
N SER A 18 -1.72 8.93 25.26
CA SER A 18 -0.63 9.78 24.76
C SER A 18 0.73 9.14 24.40
N VAL A 19 0.79 8.03 23.67
CA VAL A 19 2.04 7.60 23.03
C VAL A 19 1.98 7.97 21.55
N ARG A 20 2.53 9.15 21.21
CA ARG A 20 2.90 9.46 19.82
C ARG A 20 3.99 8.47 19.40
N TYR A 21 3.83 7.80 18.27
CA TYR A 21 4.79 6.78 17.84
C TYR A 21 6.13 7.44 17.44
N THR A 22 7.23 6.90 17.95
CA THR A 22 8.60 7.42 17.74
C THR A 22 9.35 6.75 16.59
N HIS A 23 8.67 5.88 15.82
CA HIS A 23 9.32 5.13 14.75
C HIS A 23 9.85 6.07 13.66
N LYS A 24 11.14 6.01 13.35
CA LYS A 24 11.82 6.94 12.43
C LYS A 24 11.12 7.07 11.07
N ALA A 25 10.70 5.95 10.48
CA ALA A 25 9.98 5.97 9.19
C ALA A 25 8.62 6.69 9.27
N ILE A 26 7.89 6.53 10.37
CA ILE A 26 6.61 7.22 10.59
C ILE A 26 6.86 8.73 10.72
N LEU A 27 7.82 9.11 11.57
CA LEU A 27 8.20 10.51 11.76
C LEU A 27 8.65 11.16 10.45
N ARG A 28 9.42 10.45 9.62
CA ARG A 28 9.89 11.00 8.35
C ARG A 28 8.76 11.23 7.35
N ILE A 29 7.81 10.30 7.27
CA ILE A 29 6.62 10.47 6.42
C ILE A 29 5.72 11.59 6.97
N MET A 30 5.55 11.71 8.30
CA MET A 30 4.84 12.83 8.89
C MET A 30 5.49 14.19 8.55
N GLU A 31 6.82 14.26 8.63
CA GLU A 31 7.56 15.46 8.21
C GLU A 31 7.30 15.79 6.74
N ALA A 32 7.36 14.79 5.86
CA ALA A 32 7.05 14.97 4.44
C ALA A 32 5.64 15.52 4.22
N VAL A 33 4.65 14.96 4.90
CA VAL A 33 3.26 15.44 4.82
C VAL A 33 3.15 16.88 5.32
N ASN A 34 3.70 17.19 6.49
CA ASN A 34 3.59 18.51 7.11
C ASN A 34 4.33 19.60 6.32
N SER A 35 5.46 19.25 5.71
CA SER A 35 6.28 20.13 4.87
C SER A 35 5.83 20.17 3.41
N ARG A 36 4.76 19.44 3.04
CA ARG A 36 4.28 19.26 1.66
C ARG A 36 5.37 18.79 0.69
N GLU A 37 6.25 17.94 1.18
CA GLU A 37 7.21 17.25 0.33
C GLU A 37 6.49 16.21 -0.51
N LYS A 38 6.86 16.11 -1.78
CA LYS A 38 6.33 15.07 -2.66
C LYS A 38 6.86 13.70 -2.25
N ILE A 39 5.93 12.78 -2.00
CA ILE A 39 6.20 11.37 -1.66
C ILE A 39 5.98 10.50 -2.91
N ILE A 40 6.96 9.69 -3.31
CA ILE A 40 6.77 8.73 -4.42
C ILE A 40 6.75 7.31 -3.87
N ILE A 41 5.64 6.60 -4.06
CA ILE A 41 5.46 5.21 -3.64
C ILE A 41 5.93 4.27 -4.75
N TYR A 42 6.87 3.38 -4.46
CA TYR A 42 7.35 2.36 -5.39
C TYR A 42 6.80 1.00 -4.98
N GLY A 43 5.96 0.39 -5.82
CA GLY A 43 5.38 -0.92 -5.52
C GLY A 43 5.23 -1.80 -6.75
N LYS A 44 4.97 -3.09 -6.51
CA LYS A 44 4.79 -4.09 -7.57
C LYS A 44 3.35 -4.08 -8.08
N GLY A 45 3.19 -4.39 -9.36
CA GLY A 45 1.88 -4.61 -9.99
C GLY A 45 1.33 -6.02 -9.76
N ASN A 46 1.47 -6.60 -8.57
CA ASN A 46 0.74 -7.82 -8.16
C ASN A 46 -0.40 -7.44 -7.20
N ARG A 47 -1.31 -8.37 -6.87
CA ARG A 47 -2.48 -8.07 -6.03
C ARG A 47 -2.10 -7.45 -4.68
N GLU A 48 -1.09 -8.02 -4.00
CA GLU A 48 -0.59 -7.52 -2.72
C GLU A 48 -0.05 -6.08 -2.82
N GLY A 49 0.78 -5.81 -3.83
CA GLY A 49 1.37 -4.49 -4.08
C GLY A 49 0.32 -3.46 -4.51
N ILE A 50 -0.65 -3.84 -5.34
CA ILE A 50 -1.78 -2.99 -5.75
C ILE A 50 -2.62 -2.58 -4.54
N CYS A 51 -3.00 -3.53 -3.68
CA CYS A 51 -3.78 -3.23 -2.48
C CYS A 51 -2.97 -2.38 -1.49
N SER A 52 -1.65 -2.59 -1.41
CA SER A 52 -0.73 -1.79 -0.59
C SER A 52 -0.68 -0.34 -1.06
N ILE A 53 -0.47 -0.13 -2.37
CA ILE A 53 -0.48 1.20 -2.98
C ILE A 53 -1.84 1.87 -2.77
N ALA A 54 -2.94 1.16 -3.03
CA ALA A 54 -4.29 1.71 -2.86
C ALA A 54 -4.55 2.17 -1.41
N MET A 55 -4.14 1.37 -0.42
CA MET A 55 -4.26 1.76 0.99
C MET A 55 -3.45 3.01 1.31
N LEU A 56 -2.20 3.11 0.86
CA LEU A 56 -1.35 4.28 1.08
C LEU A 56 -1.91 5.53 0.38
N ILE A 57 -2.45 5.40 -0.83
CA ILE A 57 -3.13 6.49 -1.54
C ILE A 57 -4.30 7.03 -0.71
N LEU A 58 -5.17 6.15 -0.22
CA LEU A 58 -6.35 6.55 0.58
C LEU A 58 -5.93 7.25 1.89
N VAL A 59 -4.85 6.79 2.51
CA VAL A 59 -4.33 7.34 3.77
C VAL A 59 -3.61 8.67 3.56
N LEU A 60 -2.71 8.77 2.59
CA LEU A 60 -1.98 10.00 2.29
C LEU A 60 -2.90 11.09 1.75
N ARG A 61 -3.91 10.73 0.94
CA ARG A 61 -4.94 11.67 0.50
C ARG A 61 -5.75 12.22 1.67
N TYR A 62 -6.09 11.37 2.64
CA TYR A 62 -6.78 11.82 3.86
C TYR A 62 -5.95 12.87 4.64
N PHE A 63 -4.62 12.74 4.64
CA PHE A 63 -3.72 13.73 5.24
C PHE A 63 -3.35 14.89 4.30
N ASN A 64 -3.96 14.97 3.12
CA ASN A 64 -3.70 16.01 2.12
C ASN A 64 -2.21 16.14 1.74
N ALA A 65 -1.51 15.01 1.70
CA ALA A 65 -0.12 14.92 1.27
C ALA A 65 0.02 15.08 -0.25
N ASP A 66 1.16 15.58 -0.73
CA ASP A 66 1.54 15.51 -2.15
C ASP A 66 2.24 14.17 -2.40
N PHE A 67 1.65 13.34 -3.25
CA PHE A 67 2.22 12.04 -3.58
C PHE A 67 1.96 11.65 -5.03
N ASP A 68 2.78 10.70 -5.50
CA ASP A 68 2.55 9.93 -6.72
C ASP A 68 3.00 8.48 -6.47
N TYR A 69 2.73 7.58 -7.40
CA TYR A 69 3.20 6.20 -7.31
C TYR A 69 3.81 5.71 -8.62
N PHE A 70 4.75 4.77 -8.47
CA PHE A 70 5.44 4.10 -9.55
C PHE A 70 5.25 2.59 -9.41
N LEU A 71 4.74 1.99 -10.48
CA LEU A 71 4.63 0.54 -10.60
C LEU A 71 5.91 -0.01 -11.20
N ILE A 72 6.60 -0.86 -10.43
CA ILE A 72 7.86 -1.48 -10.84
C ILE A 72 7.58 -2.48 -11.98
N PRO A 73 8.17 -2.30 -13.17
CA PRO A 73 8.00 -3.22 -14.29
C PRO A 73 8.49 -4.64 -13.97
N GLN A 74 7.77 -5.67 -14.43
CA GLN A 74 8.29 -7.04 -14.39
C GLN A 74 9.32 -7.25 -15.51
N GLY A 75 10.42 -7.95 -15.18
CA GLY A 75 11.43 -8.37 -16.16
C GLY A 75 12.48 -7.32 -16.56
N GLY A 76 12.44 -6.10 -16.00
CA GLY A 76 13.46 -5.08 -16.22
C GLY A 76 14.83 -5.44 -15.61
N ASN A 77 15.91 -5.18 -16.35
CA ASN A 77 17.27 -5.29 -15.81
C ASN A 77 17.58 -4.14 -14.84
N ARG A 78 18.70 -4.24 -14.12
CA ARG A 78 19.08 -3.24 -13.10
C ARG A 78 19.29 -1.86 -13.72
N GLU A 79 19.93 -1.75 -14.89
CA GLU A 79 20.17 -0.45 -15.51
C GLU A 79 18.87 0.27 -15.90
N SER A 80 17.89 -0.45 -16.45
CA SER A 80 16.58 0.08 -16.82
C SER A 80 15.87 0.66 -15.59
N LEU A 81 15.79 -0.11 -14.48
CA LEU A 81 15.14 0.37 -13.26
C LEU A 81 15.83 1.60 -12.69
N ILE A 82 17.18 1.64 -12.71
CA ILE A 82 17.93 2.81 -12.28
C ILE A 82 17.63 4.02 -13.19
N SER A 83 17.54 3.82 -14.50
CA SER A 83 17.21 4.86 -15.47
C SER A 83 15.81 5.43 -15.23
N ASP A 84 14.82 4.56 -15.04
CA ASP A 84 13.44 4.96 -14.74
C ASP A 84 13.40 5.78 -13.46
N VAL A 85 14.04 5.29 -12.39
CA VAL A 85 14.14 5.99 -11.11
C VAL A 85 14.82 7.36 -11.24
N LYS A 86 15.93 7.46 -11.98
CA LYS A 86 16.59 8.76 -12.25
C LYS A 86 15.66 9.72 -13.00
N THR A 87 14.90 9.21 -13.96
CA THR A 87 13.91 10.00 -14.70
C THR A 87 12.83 10.53 -13.76
N HIS A 88 12.31 9.68 -12.88
CA HIS A 88 11.34 10.07 -11.85
C HIS A 88 11.92 11.08 -10.85
N LEU A 89 13.14 10.87 -10.38
CA LEU A 89 13.85 11.82 -9.52
C LEU A 89 13.97 13.20 -10.16
N ASN A 90 14.40 13.25 -11.43
CA ASN A 90 14.59 14.50 -12.14
C ASN A 90 13.26 15.21 -12.44
N PHE A 91 12.21 14.45 -12.79
CA PHE A 91 10.92 15.01 -13.15
C PHE A 91 10.13 15.48 -11.93
N TYR A 92 10.07 14.66 -10.88
CA TYR A 92 9.23 14.93 -9.71
C TYR A 92 9.98 15.61 -8.56
N ASN A 93 11.31 15.53 -8.52
CA ASN A 93 12.18 16.04 -7.44
C ASN A 93 11.61 15.73 -6.03
N PRO A 94 11.34 14.45 -5.72
CA PRO A 94 10.63 14.10 -4.49
C PRO A 94 11.43 14.47 -3.23
N GLY A 95 10.73 14.72 -2.13
CA GLY A 95 11.36 14.83 -0.81
C GLY A 95 11.56 13.45 -0.18
N VAL A 96 10.60 12.55 -0.39
CA VAL A 96 10.66 11.17 0.10
C VAL A 96 10.32 10.16 -0.98
N MET A 97 11.08 9.07 -1.00
CA MET A 97 10.82 7.90 -1.81
C MET A 97 10.46 6.73 -0.89
N LEU A 98 9.27 6.15 -1.08
CA LEU A 98 8.72 5.09 -0.24
C LEU A 98 8.67 3.78 -1.01
N SER A 99 9.57 2.84 -0.71
CA SER A 99 9.64 1.54 -1.38
C SER A 99 8.88 0.46 -0.64
N LEU A 100 8.09 -0.31 -1.38
CA LEU A 100 7.34 -1.48 -0.94
C LEU A 100 7.94 -2.80 -1.45
N ASP A 101 9.11 -2.75 -2.10
CA ASP A 101 9.74 -3.94 -2.68
C ASP A 101 11.23 -4.03 -2.37
N ARG A 102 11.64 -5.15 -1.77
CA ARG A 102 13.04 -5.45 -1.43
C ARG A 102 13.96 -5.50 -2.65
N SER A 103 13.58 -6.25 -3.69
CA SER A 103 14.45 -6.43 -4.87
C SER A 103 14.71 -5.11 -5.61
N PHE A 104 13.68 -4.28 -5.74
CA PHE A 104 13.82 -2.92 -6.25
C PHE A 104 14.75 -2.09 -5.37
N THR A 105 14.51 -2.07 -4.05
CA THR A 105 15.35 -1.36 -3.06
C THR A 105 16.82 -1.73 -3.21
N GLU A 106 17.16 -3.02 -3.20
CA GLU A 106 18.54 -3.51 -3.38
C GLU A 106 19.15 -3.04 -4.71
N LYS A 107 18.34 -2.99 -5.79
CA LYS A 107 18.78 -2.55 -7.10
C LYS A 107 19.06 -1.05 -7.21
N VAL A 108 18.35 -0.20 -6.47
CA VAL A 108 18.41 1.26 -6.67
C VAL A 108 18.99 2.04 -5.50
N HIS A 109 19.09 1.45 -4.29
CA HIS A 109 19.45 2.19 -3.08
C HIS A 109 20.75 2.99 -3.18
N THR A 110 21.79 2.46 -3.83
CA THR A 110 23.07 3.17 -4.00
C THR A 110 22.88 4.45 -4.80
N THR A 111 22.17 4.36 -5.93
CA THR A 111 21.85 5.53 -6.77
C THR A 111 20.99 6.54 -6.03
N LEU A 112 20.04 6.06 -5.22
CA LEU A 112 19.15 6.94 -4.45
C LEU A 112 19.88 7.67 -3.33
N LYS A 113 20.80 6.99 -2.64
CA LYS A 113 21.62 7.60 -1.60
C LYS A 113 22.42 8.79 -2.14
N ASP A 114 22.97 8.67 -3.34
CA ASP A 114 23.74 9.73 -3.99
C ASP A 114 22.88 10.94 -4.40
N SER A 115 21.55 10.76 -4.53
CA SER A 115 20.63 11.86 -4.85
C SER A 115 20.34 12.81 -3.67
N GLY A 116 20.73 12.41 -2.45
CA GLY A 116 20.46 13.18 -1.22
C GLY A 116 18.98 13.21 -0.83
N LYS A 117 18.13 12.37 -1.44
CA LYS A 117 16.71 12.23 -1.10
C LYS A 117 16.52 11.14 -0.05
N ASP A 118 15.55 11.36 0.83
CA ASP A 118 15.26 10.36 1.85
C ASP A 118 14.52 9.17 1.25
N PHE A 119 15.00 7.99 1.62
CA PHE A 119 14.46 6.71 1.16
C PHE A 119 13.90 5.96 2.36
N VAL A 120 12.64 5.55 2.25
CA VAL A 120 11.89 4.83 3.28
C VAL A 120 11.49 3.47 2.73
N THR A 121 11.64 2.41 3.53
CA THR A 121 11.21 1.05 3.16
C THR A 121 10.08 0.56 4.06
N LEU A 122 9.06 -0.09 3.49
CA LEU A 122 7.97 -0.73 4.23
C LEU A 122 7.87 -2.20 3.89
N GLY A 123 7.82 -3.05 4.92
CA GLY A 123 7.68 -4.50 4.77
C GLY A 123 8.98 -5.23 4.45
N HIS A 124 10.10 -4.52 4.42
CA HIS A 124 11.44 -5.10 4.37
C HIS A 124 12.43 -4.18 5.09
N GLY A 125 13.20 -4.78 5.99
CA GLY A 125 14.25 -4.14 6.76
C GLY A 125 15.60 -4.65 6.36
N ASP A 126 16.31 -3.87 5.55
CA ASP A 126 17.62 -4.29 5.06
C ASP A 126 18.77 -3.84 5.96
N GLY A 127 18.51 -3.06 7.02
CA GLY A 127 19.57 -2.40 7.82
C GLY A 127 20.42 -1.39 7.03
N ILE A 128 20.26 -1.35 5.70
CA ILE A 128 20.92 -0.46 4.74
C ILE A 128 20.23 0.90 4.68
N VAL A 129 18.92 0.94 4.94
CA VAL A 129 18.09 2.14 4.86
C VAL A 129 17.77 2.63 6.26
N GLU A 130 18.03 3.91 6.54
CA GLU A 130 17.79 4.50 7.86
C GLU A 130 16.31 4.47 8.26
N TYR A 131 15.43 4.77 7.31
CA TYR A 131 13.98 4.81 7.53
C TYR A 131 13.32 3.50 7.08
N SER A 132 13.44 2.45 7.89
CA SER A 132 12.83 1.15 7.58
C SER A 132 11.75 0.79 8.57
N PHE A 133 10.53 0.48 8.11
CA PHE A 133 9.44 -0.06 8.90
C PHE A 133 9.16 -1.50 8.50
N GLU A 134 9.39 -2.44 9.43
CA GLU A 134 9.12 -3.85 9.22
C GLU A 134 8.67 -4.52 10.53
N ILE A 135 7.58 -5.24 10.44
CA ILE A 135 7.12 -6.23 11.41
C ILE A 135 7.63 -7.57 10.90
N PHE A 136 8.54 -8.17 11.67
CA PHE A 136 9.18 -9.43 11.34
C PHE A 136 8.14 -10.53 11.03
N GLU A 137 8.38 -11.30 9.96
CA GLU A 137 7.52 -12.39 9.45
C GLU A 137 6.10 -11.98 9.02
N ALA A 138 5.78 -10.68 8.98
CA ALA A 138 4.51 -10.20 8.46
C ALA A 138 4.58 -9.96 6.95
N THR A 139 3.45 -10.15 6.27
CA THR A 139 3.31 -9.85 4.83
C THR A 139 3.44 -8.34 4.56
N LEU A 140 3.61 -7.95 3.30
CA LEU A 140 3.67 -6.53 2.92
C LEU A 140 2.36 -5.84 3.31
N MET A 141 1.21 -6.45 3.04
CA MET A 141 -0.08 -5.85 3.42
C MET A 141 -0.21 -5.60 4.92
N LYS A 142 0.24 -6.53 5.76
CA LYS A 142 0.20 -6.36 7.22
C LYS A 142 1.14 -5.25 7.68
N ASN A 143 2.31 -5.15 7.08
CA ASN A 143 3.26 -4.07 7.30
C ASN A 143 2.70 -2.70 6.90
N VAL A 144 2.11 -2.60 5.71
CA VAL A 144 1.48 -1.37 5.22
C VAL A 144 0.30 -0.96 6.10
N PHE A 145 -0.53 -1.91 6.52
CA PHE A 145 -1.62 -1.63 7.45
C PHE A 145 -1.11 -1.11 8.80
N ALA A 146 -0.11 -1.76 9.39
CA ALA A 146 0.45 -1.32 10.66
C ALA A 146 1.11 0.05 10.55
N PHE A 147 1.88 0.29 9.48
CA PHE A 147 2.47 1.59 9.18
C PHE A 147 1.39 2.67 9.08
N ALA A 148 0.35 2.42 8.29
CA ALA A 148 -0.73 3.37 8.07
C ALA A 148 -1.57 3.61 9.34
N LYS A 149 -1.73 2.58 10.18
CA LYS A 149 -2.37 2.69 11.49
C LYS A 149 -1.55 3.57 12.43
N ASP A 150 -0.24 3.34 12.54
CA ASP A 150 0.64 4.12 13.40
C ASP A 150 0.73 5.57 12.92
N LEU A 151 0.77 5.79 11.59
CA LEU A 151 0.69 7.12 11.01
C LEU A 151 -0.64 7.80 11.38
N SER A 152 -1.76 7.09 11.23
CA SER A 152 -3.11 7.58 11.55
C SER A 152 -3.30 7.96 13.01
N MET A 153 -2.72 7.18 13.92
CA MET A 153 -2.75 7.47 15.36
C MET A 153 -2.02 8.76 15.71
N ASN A 154 -0.99 9.15 14.95
CA ASN A 154 -0.30 10.44 15.16
C ASN A 154 -1.06 11.66 14.62
N TYR A 155 -2.11 11.44 13.82
CA TYR A 155 -3.06 12.46 13.34
C TYR A 155 -4.44 12.34 14.03
N ASP A 156 -4.52 11.65 15.17
CA ASP A 156 -5.74 11.43 15.97
C ASP A 156 -6.94 10.85 15.19
N THR A 157 -6.68 10.06 14.15
CA THR A 157 -7.73 9.42 13.34
C THR A 157 -7.69 7.89 13.45
N ARG A 158 -8.89 7.29 13.57
CA ARG A 158 -9.08 5.83 13.60
C ARG A 158 -9.74 5.30 12.32
N ASN A 159 -9.88 6.14 11.30
CA ASN A 159 -10.54 5.78 10.04
C ASN A 159 -9.78 4.69 9.25
N ILE A 160 -8.54 4.37 9.62
CA ILE A 160 -7.73 3.32 8.98
C ILE A 160 -8.42 1.95 8.96
N TYR A 161 -9.19 1.61 9.99
CA TYR A 161 -9.91 0.33 10.08
C TYR A 161 -11.05 0.20 9.04
N ARG A 162 -11.36 1.27 8.30
CA ARG A 162 -12.30 1.22 7.18
C ARG A 162 -11.68 0.56 5.94
N TYR A 163 -10.36 0.49 5.86
CA TYR A 163 -9.61 -0.09 4.74
C TYR A 163 -9.14 -1.53 5.00
N THR A 164 -9.62 -2.19 6.05
CA THR A 164 -9.22 -3.58 6.35
C THR A 164 -9.73 -4.58 5.31
N ASP A 165 -10.74 -4.23 4.54
CA ASP A 165 -11.16 -5.00 3.36
C ASP A 165 -10.03 -5.10 2.31
N LEU A 166 -9.26 -4.03 2.10
CA LEU A 166 -8.07 -4.07 1.24
C LEU A 166 -6.99 -5.00 1.80
N VAL A 167 -6.81 -5.07 3.12
CA VAL A 167 -5.88 -6.03 3.74
C VAL A 167 -6.29 -7.46 3.41
N TYR A 168 -7.58 -7.77 3.56
CA TYR A 168 -8.10 -9.11 3.26
C TYR A 168 -7.98 -9.45 1.76
N LEU A 169 -8.31 -8.52 0.87
CA LEU A 169 -8.23 -8.72 -0.58
C LEU A 169 -6.79 -8.80 -1.09
N GLY A 170 -5.88 -8.02 -0.50
CA GLY A 170 -4.47 -7.99 -0.88
C GLY A 170 -3.66 -9.17 -0.35
N SER A 171 -4.12 -9.82 0.73
CA SER A 171 -3.39 -10.93 1.35
C SER A 171 -3.60 -12.24 0.58
N ASP A 172 -2.52 -13.01 0.43
CA ASP A 172 -2.54 -14.43 0.03
C ASP A 172 -2.57 -15.36 1.25
N ASP A 173 -2.52 -14.80 2.45
CA ASP A 173 -2.60 -15.53 3.71
C ASP A 173 -4.03 -16.04 3.95
N ASN A 174 -4.16 -17.36 4.07
CA ASN A 174 -5.41 -18.06 4.36
C ASN A 174 -5.54 -18.44 5.85
N ASN A 175 -4.71 -17.85 6.72
CA ASN A 175 -4.77 -18.11 8.15
C ASN A 175 -6.12 -17.64 8.73
N GLU A 176 -7.02 -18.61 8.93
CA GLU A 176 -8.34 -18.39 9.51
C GLU A 176 -8.28 -17.88 10.94
N ASP A 177 -7.15 -17.99 11.65
CA ASP A 177 -6.99 -17.49 13.02
C ASP A 177 -6.47 -16.04 13.09
N ASP A 178 -6.07 -15.46 11.97
CA ASP A 178 -5.57 -14.08 11.95
C ASP A 178 -6.71 -13.07 12.18
N GLU A 179 -6.66 -12.37 13.31
CA GLU A 179 -7.68 -11.39 13.72
C GLU A 179 -7.84 -10.24 12.70
N LEU A 180 -6.75 -9.79 12.06
CA LEU A 180 -6.81 -8.72 11.06
C LEU A 180 -7.50 -9.20 9.79
N LEU A 181 -7.25 -10.43 9.35
CA LEU A 181 -7.95 -11.02 8.21
C LEU A 181 -9.43 -11.24 8.52
N LYS A 182 -9.79 -11.70 9.73
CA LYS A 182 -11.20 -11.78 10.18
C LYS A 182 -11.88 -10.42 10.13
N MET A 183 -11.21 -9.37 10.64
CA MET A 183 -11.71 -8.00 10.57
C MET A 183 -11.88 -7.52 9.13
N GLY A 184 -10.94 -7.85 8.25
CA GLY A 184 -10.99 -7.49 6.83
C GLY A 184 -12.13 -8.18 6.09
N LEU A 185 -12.35 -9.48 6.31
CA LEU A 185 -13.49 -10.21 5.74
C LEU A 185 -14.83 -9.62 6.22
N ASN A 186 -14.95 -9.32 7.51
CA ASN A 186 -16.15 -8.68 8.05
C ASN A 186 -16.37 -7.29 7.43
N ARG A 187 -15.30 -6.53 7.21
CA ARG A 187 -15.36 -5.23 6.53
C ARG A 187 -15.80 -5.38 5.07
N LEU A 188 -15.27 -6.37 4.35
CA LEU A 188 -15.59 -6.64 2.94
C LEU A 188 -17.10 -6.86 2.72
N ARG A 189 -17.77 -7.53 3.67
CA ARG A 189 -19.22 -7.77 3.63
C ARG A 189 -20.01 -6.45 3.57
N VAL A 190 -19.54 -5.41 4.25
CA VAL A 190 -20.18 -4.08 4.36
C VAL A 190 -19.30 -2.96 3.79
N SER A 191 -18.44 -3.28 2.80
CA SER A 191 -17.47 -2.33 2.26
C SER A 191 -18.15 -1.08 1.70
N THR A 192 -17.58 0.09 1.99
CA THR A 192 -18.01 1.38 1.41
C THR A 192 -17.18 1.77 0.19
N ASN A 193 -16.18 0.97 -0.20
CA ASN A 193 -15.33 1.23 -1.36
C ASN A 193 -16.16 1.11 -2.65
N TYR A 194 -16.19 2.15 -3.48
CA TYR A 194 -17.03 2.16 -4.69
C TYR A 194 -16.64 1.07 -5.68
N GLY A 195 -15.35 0.78 -5.84
CA GLY A 195 -14.87 -0.30 -6.70
C GLY A 195 -15.32 -1.68 -6.25
N ILE A 196 -15.10 -1.99 -4.97
CA ILE A 196 -15.53 -3.27 -4.37
C ILE A 196 -17.06 -3.42 -4.46
N ARG A 197 -17.82 -2.36 -4.16
CA ARG A 197 -19.28 -2.37 -4.29
C ARG A 197 -19.73 -2.58 -5.73
N SER A 198 -19.06 -1.97 -6.69
CA SER A 198 -19.37 -2.12 -8.12
C SER A 198 -19.16 -3.55 -8.58
N ILE A 199 -18.05 -4.19 -8.20
CA ILE A 199 -17.81 -5.62 -8.49
C ILE A 199 -18.92 -6.48 -7.86
N LYS A 200 -19.22 -6.30 -6.56
CA LYS A 200 -20.24 -7.10 -5.85
C LYS A 200 -21.63 -6.97 -6.46
N ASN A 201 -21.94 -5.85 -7.10
CA ASN A 201 -23.23 -5.63 -7.76
C ASN A 201 -23.31 -6.26 -9.16
N MET A 202 -22.18 -6.57 -9.78
CA MET A 202 -22.10 -7.00 -11.19
C MET A 202 -21.64 -8.44 -11.36
N ALA A 203 -20.97 -9.01 -10.37
CA ALA A 203 -20.40 -10.35 -10.44
C ALA A 203 -20.85 -11.21 -9.24
N ASP A 204 -21.36 -12.39 -9.55
CA ASP A 204 -21.66 -13.43 -8.56
C ASP A 204 -20.41 -14.26 -8.27
N GLY A 205 -20.19 -14.64 -7.01
CA GLY A 205 -19.07 -15.51 -6.62
C GLY A 205 -18.32 -15.06 -5.36
N GLY A 206 -18.75 -13.99 -4.71
CA GLY A 206 -18.23 -13.60 -3.40
C GLY A 206 -16.84 -12.99 -3.46
N ASP A 207 -16.00 -13.31 -2.48
CA ASP A 207 -14.67 -12.72 -2.30
C ASP A 207 -13.61 -13.26 -3.28
N THR A 208 -13.75 -14.51 -3.72
CA THR A 208 -12.84 -15.11 -4.71
C THR A 208 -12.86 -14.35 -6.03
N VAL A 209 -14.05 -14.06 -6.56
CA VAL A 209 -14.22 -13.28 -7.79
C VAL A 209 -13.65 -11.87 -7.65
N ILE A 210 -13.80 -11.24 -6.48
CA ILE A 210 -13.17 -9.94 -6.22
C ILE A 210 -11.65 -10.08 -6.26
N LYS A 211 -11.06 -11.07 -5.55
CA LYS A 211 -9.62 -11.30 -5.55
C LYS A 211 -9.07 -11.59 -6.95
N ASP A 212 -9.80 -12.32 -7.77
CA ASP A 212 -9.42 -12.63 -9.15
C ASP A 212 -9.42 -11.37 -10.03
N LEU A 213 -10.45 -10.54 -9.95
CA LEU A 213 -10.54 -9.27 -10.69
C LEU A 213 -9.50 -8.23 -10.24
N LEU A 214 -9.05 -8.30 -8.98
CA LEU A 214 -7.96 -7.48 -8.46
C LEU A 214 -6.57 -8.09 -8.74
N THR A 215 -6.51 -9.29 -9.32
CA THR A 215 -5.26 -9.90 -9.76
C THR A 215 -5.00 -9.47 -11.21
N PRO A 216 -3.97 -8.65 -11.47
CA PRO A 216 -3.66 -8.22 -12.83
C PRO A 216 -3.23 -9.40 -13.68
N LYS A 217 -3.52 -9.33 -14.99
CA LYS A 217 -3.14 -10.38 -15.93
C LYS A 217 -1.62 -10.59 -15.94
N ASP A 218 -1.21 -11.86 -15.92
CA ASP A 218 0.18 -12.30 -15.87
C ASP A 218 0.88 -12.20 -17.24
N ASN A 219 0.79 -11.02 -17.86
CA ASN A 219 1.56 -10.64 -19.03
C ASN A 219 2.31 -9.34 -18.70
N PRO A 220 3.65 -9.34 -18.67
CA PRO A 220 4.47 -8.20 -18.27
C PRO A 220 4.11 -6.88 -18.97
N TRP A 221 3.76 -6.95 -20.26
CA TRP A 221 3.43 -5.77 -21.08
C TRP A 221 2.14 -5.07 -20.64
N SER A 222 1.13 -5.83 -20.21
CA SER A 222 -0.17 -5.30 -19.81
C SER A 222 -0.35 -5.17 -18.29
N MET A 223 0.55 -5.78 -17.51
CA MET A 223 0.41 -5.85 -16.05
C MET A 223 0.42 -4.45 -15.41
N VAL A 224 1.29 -3.55 -15.87
CA VAL A 224 1.36 -2.18 -15.35
C VAL A 224 0.06 -1.42 -15.61
N ASP A 225 -0.49 -1.52 -16.83
CA ASP A 225 -1.74 -0.85 -17.18
C ASP A 225 -2.93 -1.41 -16.41
N ASN A 226 -3.05 -2.74 -16.32
CA ASN A 226 -4.07 -3.40 -15.50
C ASN A 226 -3.95 -2.99 -14.03
N ALA A 227 -2.73 -2.95 -13.49
CA ALA A 227 -2.49 -2.52 -12.12
C ALA A 227 -2.92 -1.07 -11.89
N ARG A 228 -2.66 -0.14 -12.82
CA ARG A 228 -3.16 1.24 -12.73
C ARG A 228 -4.69 1.29 -12.70
N ILE A 229 -5.34 0.53 -13.57
CA ILE A 229 -6.81 0.45 -13.64
C ILE A 229 -7.38 -0.09 -12.31
N ILE A 230 -6.78 -1.13 -11.74
CA ILE A 230 -7.21 -1.71 -10.47
C ILE A 230 -6.96 -0.74 -9.31
N ILE A 231 -5.82 -0.05 -9.28
CA ILE A 231 -5.54 1.00 -8.28
C ILE A 231 -6.59 2.11 -8.37
N GLU A 232 -6.95 2.54 -9.58
CA GLU A 232 -8.00 3.55 -9.78
C GLU A 232 -9.36 3.04 -9.28
N LEU A 233 -9.74 1.80 -9.59
CA LEU A 233 -10.96 1.17 -9.08
C LEU A 233 -11.04 1.21 -7.55
N LEU A 234 -9.92 0.89 -6.88
CA LEU A 234 -9.85 0.81 -5.42
C LEU A 234 -9.76 2.18 -4.75
N THR A 235 -9.42 3.25 -5.47
CA THR A 235 -9.13 4.57 -4.87
C THR A 235 -9.99 5.72 -5.40
N THR A 236 -10.83 5.48 -6.41
CA THR A 236 -11.74 6.48 -6.96
C THR A 236 -12.82 6.90 -5.95
N GLU A 237 -13.17 8.19 -5.98
CA GLU A 237 -14.26 8.80 -5.21
C GLU A 237 -15.52 9.01 -6.06
N ASP A 238 -15.52 8.48 -7.29
CA ASP A 238 -16.65 8.52 -8.22
C ASP A 238 -17.21 7.11 -8.43
N ILE A 239 -18.47 6.93 -8.04
CA ILE A 239 -19.20 5.67 -8.19
C ILE A 239 -19.39 5.27 -9.65
N HIS A 240 -19.65 6.22 -10.56
CA HIS A 240 -19.82 5.92 -11.99
C HIS A 240 -18.50 5.50 -12.61
N ARG A 241 -17.39 6.14 -12.20
CA ARG A 241 -16.05 5.74 -12.63
C ARG A 241 -15.72 4.33 -12.14
N ALA A 242 -16.04 4.02 -10.88
CA ALA A 242 -15.87 2.67 -10.32
C ALA A 242 -16.69 1.62 -11.10
N GLU A 243 -17.94 1.93 -11.44
CA GLU A 243 -18.80 1.05 -12.23
C GLU A 243 -18.25 0.81 -13.64
N GLN A 244 -17.72 1.84 -14.30
CA GLN A 244 -17.10 1.72 -15.62
C GLN A 244 -15.87 0.80 -15.57
N ILE A 245 -14.99 1.01 -14.59
CA ILE A 245 -13.78 0.19 -14.44
C ILE A 245 -14.15 -1.26 -14.08
N ALA A 246 -15.11 -1.46 -13.17
CA ALA A 246 -15.58 -2.80 -12.80
C ALA A 246 -16.14 -3.55 -14.03
N LYS A 247 -16.97 -2.89 -14.85
CA LYS A 247 -17.47 -3.45 -16.11
C LYS A 247 -16.33 -3.81 -17.07
N TYR A 248 -15.31 -2.96 -17.18
CA TYR A 248 -14.15 -3.26 -18.02
C TYR A 248 -13.43 -4.53 -17.56
N LEU A 249 -13.10 -4.63 -16.27
CA LEU A 249 -12.37 -5.79 -15.73
C LEU A 249 -13.17 -7.09 -15.86
N ILE A 250 -14.49 -7.06 -15.60
CA ILE A 250 -15.37 -8.24 -15.71
C ILE A 250 -15.44 -8.78 -17.15
N ASN A 251 -15.37 -7.89 -18.15
CA ASN A 251 -15.47 -8.27 -19.56
C ASN A 251 -14.10 -8.47 -20.23
N SER A 252 -12.99 -8.31 -19.49
CA SER A 252 -11.64 -8.30 -20.06
C SER A 252 -11.03 -9.68 -20.23
#